data_AF-A0A9Q8CC52-F1
#
_entry.id   AF-A0A9Q8CC52-F1
#
_cell.length_a   1.000
_cell.length_b   1.000
_cell.length_c   1.000
_cell.angle_alpha   90.00
_cell.angle_beta   90.00
_cell.angle_gamma   90.00
#
_symmetry.space_group_name_H-M   'P 1'
#
loop_
_entity.id
_entity.type
_entity.pdbx_description
1 polymer ?
#
loop_
_entity_poly.entity_id
_entity_poly.type
_entity_poly.pdbx_seq_one_letter_code
_entity_poly.pdbx_strand_id
1 'polypeptide(L)'
;MMQLSIRFVTISILLPVCLVISISTGMAVRELERDTAVTASVLLRQVDHVTSIARHTTTITARMAGQPCQTILENLTQNGALTPYIRSTGLIRNDVLICSSVTGARQQTTPAVYGITLSVAPGTFKIRAIEGTSSIPGQTAIIYASGTINRLTAFSVVDAQYFTDLMNSLDDTNHSVLLLRFSDGPVISVLDRDPPHTRAFIGEFR
;
A
#
# COMPACT_ATOMS: atom_id res chain seq x y z
N MET A 1 2.71 -69.25 -14.07
CA MET A 1 2.37 -68.39 -15.24
C MET A 1 1.28 -67.35 -14.97
N MET A 2 0.22 -67.64 -14.21
CA MET A 2 -0.92 -66.72 -13.98
C MET A 2 -0.64 -65.50 -13.07
N GLN A 3 0.37 -65.57 -12.19
CA GLN A 3 0.80 -64.46 -11.33
C GLN A 3 1.53 -63.34 -12.08
N LEU A 4 2.19 -63.67 -13.21
CA LEU A 4 2.96 -62.69 -13.99
C LEU A 4 2.01 -61.78 -14.78
N SER A 5 0.95 -62.35 -15.38
CA SER A 5 -0.04 -61.60 -16.15
C SER A 5 -0.87 -60.63 -15.30
N ILE A 6 -1.24 -61.01 -14.07
CA ILE A 6 -1.99 -60.13 -13.16
C ILE A 6 -1.14 -58.90 -12.78
N ARG A 7 0.16 -59.08 -12.54
CA ARG A 7 1.10 -57.98 -12.25
C ARG A 7 1.24 -57.00 -13.43
N PHE A 8 1.31 -57.50 -14.66
CA PHE A 8 1.36 -56.63 -15.85
C PHE A 8 0.05 -55.85 -16.06
N VAL A 9 -1.10 -56.50 -15.83
CA VAL A 9 -2.41 -55.83 -15.94
C VAL A 9 -2.59 -54.77 -14.85
N THR A 10 -2.19 -55.05 -13.60
CA THR A 10 -2.26 -54.06 -12.52
C THR A 10 -1.34 -52.88 -12.78
N ILE A 11 -0.11 -53.09 -13.25
CA ILE A 11 0.81 -52.00 -13.62
C ILE A 11 0.25 -51.17 -14.79
N SER A 12 -0.36 -51.82 -15.78
CA SER A 12 -0.96 -51.15 -16.95
C SER A 12 -2.15 -50.26 -16.59
N ILE A 13 -2.82 -50.51 -15.47
CA ILE A 13 -3.96 -49.70 -14.98
C ILE A 13 -3.49 -48.67 -13.95
N LEU A 14 -2.57 -49.05 -13.05
CA LEU A 14 -2.10 -48.16 -11.99
C LEU A 14 -1.24 -47.01 -12.53
N LEU A 15 -0.41 -47.28 -13.54
CA LEU A 15 0.48 -46.29 -14.14
C LEU A 15 -0.27 -45.09 -14.74
N PRO A 16 -1.27 -45.25 -15.63
CA PRO A 16 -2.00 -44.10 -16.18
C PRO A 16 -2.80 -43.35 -15.11
N VAL A 17 -3.33 -44.04 -14.09
CA VAL A 17 -4.04 -43.40 -12.97
C VAL A 17 -3.10 -42.50 -12.16
N CYS A 18 -1.92 -42.98 -11.80
CA CYS A 18 -0.91 -42.16 -11.13
C CYS A 18 -0.49 -40.96 -11.98
N LEU A 19 -0.30 -41.17 -13.29
CA LEU A 19 0.09 -40.12 -14.22
C LEU A 19 -0.97 -39.02 -14.33
N VAL A 20 -2.26 -39.38 -14.42
CA VAL A 20 -3.39 -38.43 -14.42
C VAL A 20 -3.44 -37.65 -13.10
N ILE A 21 -3.27 -38.32 -11.95
CA ILE A 21 -3.25 -37.66 -10.64
C ILE A 21 -2.09 -36.66 -10.54
N SER A 22 -0.88 -37.04 -10.97
CA SER A 22 0.29 -36.15 -10.95
C SER A 22 0.14 -34.95 -11.88
N ILE A 23 -0.40 -35.15 -13.09
CA ILE A 23 -0.66 -34.05 -14.01
C ILE A 23 -1.76 -33.14 -13.46
N SER A 24 -2.84 -33.70 -12.93
CA SER A 24 -3.97 -32.92 -12.37
C SER A 24 -3.54 -32.09 -11.17
N THR A 25 -2.75 -32.66 -10.26
CA THR A 25 -2.21 -31.91 -9.10
C THR A 25 -1.20 -30.86 -9.54
N GLY A 26 -0.33 -31.16 -10.51
CA GLY A 26 0.59 -30.18 -11.08
C GLY A 26 -0.11 -29.02 -11.79
N MET A 27 -1.22 -29.28 -12.49
CA MET A 27 -2.07 -28.25 -13.11
C MET A 27 -2.76 -27.39 -12.05
N ALA A 28 -3.33 -28.00 -11.00
CA ALA A 28 -3.99 -27.28 -9.91
C ALA A 28 -3.03 -26.36 -9.14
N VAL A 29 -1.80 -26.82 -8.87
CA VAL A 29 -0.77 -25.98 -8.22
C VAL A 29 -0.35 -24.82 -9.11
N ARG A 30 -0.16 -25.05 -10.42
CA ARG A 30 0.22 -24.00 -11.37
C ARG A 30 -0.87 -22.94 -11.56
N GLU A 31 -2.13 -23.33 -11.52
CA GLU A 31 -3.25 -22.38 -11.59
C GLU A 31 -3.26 -21.48 -10.35
N LEU A 32 -3.10 -22.07 -9.16
CA LEU A 32 -2.99 -21.34 -7.90
C LEU A 32 -1.80 -20.34 -7.88
N GLU A 33 -0.65 -20.74 -8.42
CA GLU A 33 0.53 -19.85 -8.54
C GLU A 33 0.32 -18.72 -9.56
N ARG A 34 -0.42 -18.96 -10.64
CA ARG A 34 -0.70 -17.93 -11.64
C ARG A 34 -1.70 -16.90 -11.14
N ASP A 35 -2.78 -17.34 -10.50
CA ASP A 35 -3.83 -16.43 -10.02
C ASP A 35 -3.28 -15.50 -8.93
N THR A 36 -2.45 -16.02 -8.03
CA THR A 36 -1.79 -15.22 -6.99
C THR A 36 -0.77 -14.22 -7.56
N ALA A 37 0.00 -14.61 -8.59
CA ALA A 37 0.94 -13.72 -9.27
C ALA A 37 0.23 -12.58 -10.03
N VAL A 38 -0.92 -12.87 -10.65
CA VAL A 38 -1.72 -11.88 -11.35
C VAL A 38 -2.31 -10.87 -10.36
N THR A 39 -2.91 -11.31 -9.26
CA THR A 39 -3.48 -10.43 -8.22
C THR A 39 -2.42 -9.53 -7.60
N ALA A 40 -1.25 -10.08 -7.24
CA ALA A 40 -0.14 -9.29 -6.72
C ALA A 40 0.32 -8.23 -7.74
N SER A 41 0.42 -8.58 -9.02
CA SER A 41 0.81 -7.62 -10.07
C SER A 41 -0.20 -6.48 -10.26
N VAL A 42 -1.49 -6.73 -10.05
CA VAL A 42 -2.54 -5.70 -10.12
C VAL A 42 -2.42 -4.77 -8.91
N LEU A 43 -2.31 -5.32 -7.71
CA LEU A 43 -2.15 -4.55 -6.47
C LEU A 43 -0.90 -3.65 -6.54
N LEU A 44 0.25 -4.20 -6.98
CA LEU A 44 1.50 -3.46 -7.13
C LEU A 44 1.37 -2.30 -8.13
N ARG A 45 0.75 -2.54 -9.29
CA ARG A 45 0.49 -1.48 -10.28
C ARG A 45 -0.37 -0.36 -9.71
N GLN A 46 -1.35 -0.69 -8.87
CA GLN A 46 -2.17 0.33 -8.21
C GLN A 46 -1.39 1.10 -7.13
N VAL A 47 -0.54 0.43 -6.37
CA VAL A 47 0.37 1.08 -5.41
C VAL A 47 1.32 2.05 -6.12
N ASP A 48 1.89 1.66 -7.25
CA ASP A 48 2.75 2.52 -8.07
C ASP A 48 1.98 3.72 -8.64
N HIS A 49 0.76 3.50 -9.12
CA HIS A 49 -0.09 4.56 -9.66
C HIS A 49 -0.45 5.61 -8.60
N VAL A 50 -0.93 5.18 -7.43
CA VAL A 50 -1.25 6.08 -6.31
C VAL A 50 0.01 6.79 -5.80
N THR A 51 1.14 6.07 -5.73
CA THR A 51 2.43 6.66 -5.34
C THR A 51 2.87 7.75 -6.31
N SER A 52 2.69 7.56 -7.62
CA SER A 52 2.97 8.57 -8.63
C SER A 52 2.12 9.82 -8.44
N ILE A 53 0.81 9.65 -8.22
CA ILE A 53 -0.12 10.74 -7.92
C ILE A 53 0.33 11.50 -6.67
N ALA A 54 0.60 10.80 -5.58
CA ALA A 54 0.98 11.42 -4.31
C ALA A 54 2.33 12.16 -4.39
N ARG A 55 3.32 11.60 -5.10
CA ARG A 55 4.60 12.28 -5.37
C ARG A 55 4.38 13.56 -6.19
N HIS A 56 3.53 13.49 -7.20
CA HIS A 56 3.18 14.65 -8.03
C HIS A 56 2.54 15.77 -7.21
N THR A 57 1.52 15.45 -6.41
CA THR A 57 0.84 16.42 -5.52
C THR A 57 1.78 16.99 -4.47
N THR A 58 2.67 16.17 -3.92
CA THR A 58 3.71 16.62 -2.98
C THR A 58 4.66 17.61 -3.66
N THR A 59 5.01 17.38 -4.93
CA THR A 59 5.89 18.26 -5.71
C THR A 59 5.20 19.58 -6.05
N ILE A 60 3.91 19.56 -6.42
CA ILE A 60 3.12 20.79 -6.60
C ILE A 60 3.11 21.59 -5.29
N THR A 61 2.88 20.90 -4.16
CA THR A 61 2.90 21.50 -2.83
C THR A 61 4.27 22.10 -2.48
N ALA A 62 5.36 21.43 -2.87
CA ALA A 62 6.71 21.93 -2.67
C ALA A 62 7.01 23.22 -3.44
N ARG A 63 6.39 23.45 -4.60
CA ARG A 63 6.54 24.70 -5.37
C ARG A 63 5.92 25.92 -4.68
N MET A 64 4.95 25.69 -3.80
CA MET A 64 4.30 26.71 -2.97
C MET A 64 5.09 27.00 -1.68
N ALA A 65 6.19 26.29 -1.44
CA ALA A 65 7.00 26.49 -0.26
C ALA A 65 7.60 27.91 -0.21
N GLY A 66 7.55 28.53 0.96
CA GLY A 66 8.04 29.89 1.18
C GLY A 66 6.98 30.97 1.01
N GLN A 67 5.82 30.67 0.43
CA GLN A 67 4.68 31.59 0.36
C GLN A 67 3.88 31.58 1.68
N PRO A 68 3.20 32.69 2.01
CA PRO A 68 2.28 32.74 3.17
C PRO A 68 1.12 31.78 2.99
N CYS A 69 0.64 31.17 4.09
CA CYS A 69 -0.45 30.21 4.04
C CYS A 69 -1.72 30.82 3.42
N GLN A 70 -2.02 32.09 3.68
CA GLN A 70 -3.16 32.82 3.14
C GLN A 70 -3.17 32.85 1.60
N THR A 71 -2.00 32.87 0.96
CA THR A 71 -1.88 32.90 -0.50
C THR A 71 -2.03 31.52 -1.14
N ILE A 72 -1.65 30.46 -0.42
CA ILE A 72 -1.59 29.10 -0.98
C ILE A 72 -2.71 28.19 -0.49
N LEU A 73 -3.46 28.59 0.53
CA LEU A 73 -4.47 27.75 1.17
C LEU A 73 -5.55 27.31 0.19
N GLU A 74 -6.02 28.20 -0.67
CA GLU A 74 -7.01 27.86 -1.70
C GLU A 74 -6.46 26.78 -2.64
N ASN A 75 -5.24 26.99 -3.17
CA ASN A 75 -4.57 26.00 -4.03
C ASN A 75 -4.31 24.67 -3.32
N LEU A 76 -3.92 24.67 -2.04
CA LEU A 76 -3.74 23.45 -1.25
C LEU A 76 -5.07 22.71 -1.06
N THR A 77 -6.14 23.45 -0.77
CA THR A 77 -7.48 22.90 -0.57
C THR A 77 -8.02 22.31 -1.86
N GLN A 78 -7.90 23.04 -2.97
CA GLN A 78 -8.29 22.58 -4.30
C GLN A 78 -7.48 21.35 -4.72
N ASN A 79 -6.15 21.37 -4.58
CA ASN A 79 -5.31 20.22 -4.90
C ASN A 79 -5.62 19.02 -4.02
N GLY A 80 -5.87 19.22 -2.71
CA GLY A 80 -6.27 18.16 -1.80
C GLY A 80 -7.63 17.55 -2.16
N ALA A 81 -8.63 18.39 -2.46
CA ALA A 81 -9.99 17.94 -2.74
C ALA A 81 -10.17 17.33 -4.13
N LEU A 82 -9.41 17.79 -5.13
CA LEU A 82 -9.54 17.34 -6.52
C LEU A 82 -8.54 16.25 -6.91
N THR A 83 -7.54 15.95 -6.08
CA THR A 83 -6.61 14.85 -6.36
C THR A 83 -7.14 13.55 -5.76
N PRO A 84 -7.30 12.47 -6.55
CA PRO A 84 -7.70 11.16 -6.05
C PRO A 84 -6.79 10.66 -4.92
N TYR A 85 -7.39 10.00 -3.92
CA TYR A 85 -6.72 9.35 -2.78
C TYR A 85 -6.01 10.28 -1.80
N ILE A 86 -5.84 11.56 -2.13
CA ILE A 86 -5.22 12.55 -1.25
C ILE A 86 -6.26 13.05 -0.26
N ARG A 87 -6.02 12.82 1.03
CA ARG A 87 -6.88 13.34 2.11
C ARG A 87 -6.42 14.69 2.64
N SER A 88 -5.12 14.98 2.53
CA SER A 88 -4.54 16.23 3.00
C SER A 88 -3.23 16.51 2.30
N THR A 89 -2.93 17.79 2.07
CA THR A 89 -1.63 18.25 1.60
C THR A 89 -1.23 19.54 2.29
N GLY A 90 0.06 19.82 2.42
CA GLY A 90 0.49 21.02 3.13
C GLY A 90 1.99 21.19 3.31
N LEU A 91 2.34 22.14 4.17
CA LEU A 91 3.70 22.52 4.50
C LEU A 91 3.97 22.37 5.99
N ILE A 92 5.12 21.81 6.30
CA ILE A 92 5.69 21.67 7.64
C ILE A 92 6.98 22.48 7.70
N ARG A 93 7.22 23.17 8.81
CA ARG A 93 8.49 23.84 9.12
C ARG A 93 8.97 23.41 10.49
N ASN A 94 10.16 22.81 10.59
CA ASN A 94 10.74 22.36 11.87
C ASN A 94 9.73 21.58 12.73
N ASP A 95 9.10 20.55 12.15
CA ASP A 95 8.07 19.73 12.83
C ASP A 95 6.81 20.47 13.30
N VAL A 96 6.54 21.65 12.73
CA VAL A 96 5.27 22.37 12.91
C VAL A 96 4.55 22.39 11.58
N LEU A 97 3.33 21.87 11.54
CA LEU A 97 2.39 22.05 10.44
C LEU A 97 2.03 23.53 10.36
N ILE A 98 2.50 24.22 9.31
CA ILE A 98 2.31 25.67 9.16
C ILE A 98 1.14 26.02 8.23
N CYS A 99 0.77 25.10 7.34
CA CYS A 99 -0.34 25.27 6.42
C CYS A 99 -0.81 23.89 5.94
N SER A 100 -2.12 23.62 5.94
CA SER A 100 -2.66 22.42 5.32
C SER A 100 -4.02 22.67 4.67
N SER A 101 -4.37 21.81 3.71
CA SER A 101 -5.67 21.81 3.04
C SER A 101 -6.85 21.51 3.99
N VAL A 102 -6.59 20.98 5.19
CA VAL A 102 -7.63 20.55 6.15
C VAL A 102 -7.75 21.53 7.32
N THR A 103 -6.63 21.94 7.91
CA THR A 103 -6.57 22.78 9.11
C THR A 103 -6.26 24.24 8.82
N GLY A 104 -6.01 24.59 7.56
CA GLY A 104 -5.63 25.94 7.15
C GLY A 104 -4.31 26.37 7.77
N ALA A 105 -4.26 27.62 8.24
CA ALA A 105 -3.09 28.22 8.90
C ALA A 105 -2.93 27.83 10.38
N ARG A 106 -3.76 26.88 10.89
CA ARG A 106 -3.67 26.45 12.28
C ARG A 106 -2.37 25.70 12.52
N GLN A 107 -1.50 26.28 13.34
CA GLN A 107 -0.23 25.66 13.69
C GLN A 107 -0.41 24.53 14.70
N GLN A 108 0.14 23.37 14.37
CA GLN A 108 0.14 22.18 15.21
C GLN A 108 1.47 21.44 15.04
N THR A 109 1.96 20.77 16.07
CA THR A 109 3.19 19.99 15.94
C THR A 109 2.90 18.70 15.16
N THR A 110 3.85 18.24 14.34
CA THR A 110 3.71 17.01 13.56
C THR A 110 3.51 15.77 14.45
N PRO A 111 4.12 15.64 15.66
CA PRO A 111 3.81 14.52 16.54
C PRO A 111 2.38 14.57 17.08
N ALA A 112 1.81 15.77 17.32
CA ALA A 112 0.42 15.87 17.78
C ALA A 112 -0.58 15.48 16.68
N VAL A 113 -0.25 15.74 15.41
CA VAL A 113 -1.16 15.46 14.29
C VAL A 113 -0.98 14.04 13.74
N TYR A 114 0.28 13.61 13.58
CA TYR A 114 0.69 12.40 12.86
C TYR A 114 1.37 11.35 13.74
N GLY A 115 1.58 11.61 15.03
CA GLY A 115 2.28 10.69 15.94
C GLY A 115 3.78 10.57 15.71
N ILE A 116 4.33 11.23 14.68
CA ILE A 116 5.74 11.17 14.29
C ILE A 116 6.29 12.56 13.95
N THR A 117 7.61 12.70 14.00
CA THR A 117 8.30 13.86 13.42
C THR A 117 8.43 13.68 11.91
N LEU A 118 8.25 14.77 11.18
CA LEU A 118 8.22 14.82 9.73
C LEU A 118 9.18 15.91 9.28
N SER A 119 10.47 15.56 9.31
CA SER A 119 11.55 16.39 8.81
C SER A 119 12.29 15.66 7.69
N VAL A 120 12.27 16.27 6.51
CA VAL A 120 12.88 15.74 5.29
C VAL A 120 13.95 16.70 4.81
N ALA A 121 15.14 16.19 4.51
CA ALA A 121 16.24 17.00 4.03
C ALA A 121 15.92 17.60 2.65
N PRO A 122 16.35 18.84 2.35
CA PRO A 122 16.11 19.46 1.06
C PRO A 122 16.56 18.56 -0.10
N GLY A 123 15.71 18.42 -1.12
CA GLY A 123 16.02 17.58 -2.29
C GLY A 123 15.85 16.08 -2.06
N THR A 124 15.42 15.65 -0.87
CA THR A 124 15.09 14.24 -0.59
C THR A 124 13.58 14.04 -0.49
N PHE A 125 13.17 12.80 -0.78
CA PHE A 125 11.79 12.35 -0.69
C PHE A 125 11.71 11.19 0.30
N LYS A 126 10.66 11.15 1.12
CA LYS A 126 10.40 10.06 2.06
C LYS A 126 8.95 9.63 1.99
N ILE A 127 8.72 8.34 2.18
CA ILE A 127 7.40 7.74 2.33
C ILE A 127 7.36 7.13 3.73
N ARG A 128 6.27 7.38 4.45
CA ARG A 128 6.04 6.87 5.81
C ARG A 128 4.59 6.47 5.97
N ALA A 129 4.33 5.20 6.29
CA ALA A 129 3.01 4.80 6.78
C ALA A 129 2.95 4.95 8.31
N ILE A 130 1.80 5.37 8.81
CA ILE A 130 1.48 5.54 10.23
C ILE A 130 0.11 4.93 10.52
N GLU A 131 -0.13 4.50 11.76
CA GLU A 131 -1.39 3.83 12.16
C GLU A 131 -2.62 4.74 12.09
N GLY A 132 -2.41 6.06 12.05
CA GLY A 132 -3.47 7.03 11.85
C GLY A 132 -3.05 8.44 12.23
N THR A 133 -4.00 9.37 12.15
CA THR A 133 -3.81 10.76 12.58
C THR A 133 -4.75 11.12 13.71
N SER A 134 -4.46 12.22 14.40
CA SER A 134 -5.37 12.80 15.39
C SER A 134 -6.79 13.02 14.85
N SER A 135 -6.93 13.37 13.57
CA SER A 135 -8.25 13.55 12.93
C SER A 135 -8.94 12.25 12.56
N ILE A 136 -8.18 11.18 12.28
CA ILE A 136 -8.73 9.86 11.93
C ILE A 136 -7.88 8.77 12.62
N PRO A 137 -8.16 8.50 13.91
CA PRO A 137 -7.43 7.48 14.66
C PRO A 137 -7.71 6.07 14.14
N GLY A 138 -6.69 5.21 14.14
CA GLY A 138 -6.82 3.79 13.78
C GLY A 138 -6.97 3.49 12.28
N GLN A 139 -6.95 4.51 11.42
CA GLN A 139 -6.93 4.33 9.98
C GLN A 139 -5.54 4.65 9.43
N THR A 140 -4.86 3.61 8.94
CA THR A 140 -3.50 3.74 8.41
C THR A 140 -3.44 4.82 7.34
N ALA A 141 -2.42 5.67 7.44
CA ALA A 141 -2.20 6.75 6.50
C ALA A 141 -0.77 6.71 5.96
N ILE A 142 -0.61 7.03 4.69
CA ILE A 142 0.69 7.03 4.02
C ILE A 142 1.06 8.48 3.70
N ILE A 143 2.13 8.95 4.32
CA ILE A 143 2.66 10.30 4.18
C ILE A 143 3.78 10.28 3.15
N TYR A 144 3.58 11.05 2.09
CA TYR A 144 4.56 11.35 1.06
C TYR A 144 5.13 12.72 1.39
N ALA A 145 6.44 12.81 1.62
CA ALA A 145 7.08 14.03 2.11
C ALA A 145 8.32 14.37 1.29
N SER A 146 8.41 15.62 0.85
CA SER A 146 9.54 16.17 0.11
C SER A 146 10.16 17.32 0.89
N GLY A 147 11.46 17.23 1.16
CA GLY A 147 12.20 18.33 1.75
C GLY A 147 12.42 19.43 0.71
N THR A 148 12.21 20.68 1.11
CA THR A 148 12.43 21.87 0.28
C THR A 148 13.32 22.87 1.02
N ILE A 149 13.60 24.01 0.40
CA ILE A 149 14.46 25.06 0.96
C ILE A 149 13.95 25.55 2.32
N ASN A 150 14.82 26.15 3.13
CA ASN A 150 14.48 26.74 4.42
C ASN A 150 13.86 25.77 5.45
N ARG A 151 14.29 24.50 5.44
CA ARG A 151 13.80 23.44 6.35
C ARG A 151 12.28 23.24 6.29
N LEU A 152 11.70 23.56 5.14
CA LEU A 152 10.31 23.25 4.87
C LEU A 152 10.23 21.82 4.35
N THR A 153 9.15 21.15 4.69
CA THR A 153 8.76 19.85 4.15
C THR A 153 7.38 20.00 3.56
N ALA A 154 7.26 19.79 2.25
CA ALA A 154 5.96 19.62 1.61
C ALA A 154 5.52 18.18 1.83
N PHE A 155 4.23 17.97 2.10
CA PHE A 155 3.71 16.63 2.29
C PHE A 155 2.35 16.48 1.63
N SER A 156 2.02 15.25 1.26
CA SER A 156 0.68 14.82 0.92
C SER A 156 0.39 13.51 1.64
N VAL A 157 -0.87 13.31 2.03
CA VAL A 157 -1.30 12.14 2.79
C VAL A 157 -2.32 11.36 1.97
N VAL A 158 -2.06 10.07 1.82
CA VAL A 158 -2.95 9.09 1.21
C VAL A 158 -3.61 8.26 2.31
N ASP A 159 -4.90 7.98 2.14
CA ASP A 159 -5.65 7.05 3.00
C ASP A 159 -5.41 5.60 2.55
N ALA A 160 -4.99 4.73 3.48
CA ALA A 160 -4.80 3.31 3.19
C ALA A 160 -6.11 2.54 2.99
N GLN A 161 -7.27 3.15 3.28
CA GLN A 161 -8.58 2.57 3.01
C GLN A 161 -8.73 2.15 1.55
N TYR A 162 -8.23 2.96 0.60
CA TYR A 162 -8.26 2.61 -0.81
C TYR A 162 -7.57 1.26 -1.10
N PHE A 163 -6.40 1.03 -0.51
CA PHE A 163 -5.70 -0.24 -0.68
C PHE A 163 -6.40 -1.38 0.04
N THR A 164 -7.03 -1.12 1.17
CA THR A 164 -7.83 -2.12 1.89
C THR A 164 -9.04 -2.54 1.06
N ASP A 165 -9.77 -1.58 0.48
CA ASP A 165 -10.93 -1.84 -0.37
C ASP A 165 -10.54 -2.54 -1.67
N LEU A 166 -9.40 -2.13 -2.26
CA LEU A 166 -8.84 -2.80 -3.42
C LEU A 166 -8.44 -4.24 -3.09
N MET A 167 -7.76 -4.48 -1.97
CA MET A 167 -7.39 -5.83 -1.54
C MET A 167 -8.63 -6.68 -1.26
N ASN A 168 -9.67 -6.13 -0.61
CA ASN A 168 -10.95 -6.79 -0.41
C ASN A 168 -11.65 -7.14 -1.73
N SER A 169 -11.56 -6.26 -2.74
CA SER A 169 -12.15 -6.53 -4.06
C SER A 169 -11.34 -7.53 -4.89
N LEU A 170 -10.06 -7.71 -4.59
CA LEU A 170 -9.17 -8.66 -5.24
C LEU A 170 -9.14 -10.02 -4.54
N ASP A 171 -9.60 -10.09 -3.29
CA ASP A 171 -9.77 -11.33 -2.55
C ASP A 171 -10.98 -12.10 -3.10
N ASP A 172 -10.73 -12.80 -4.21
CA ASP A 172 -11.70 -13.70 -4.82
C ASP A 172 -11.44 -15.12 -4.30
N THR A 173 -12.41 -15.68 -3.56
CA THR A 173 -12.68 -17.09 -3.15
C THR A 173 -11.54 -18.04 -2.73
N ASN A 174 -10.27 -17.66 -2.91
CA ASN A 174 -9.06 -18.47 -2.75
C ASN A 174 -8.34 -18.20 -1.42
N HIS A 175 -8.99 -17.53 -0.45
CA HIS A 175 -8.50 -17.30 0.90
C HIS A 175 -7.05 -16.76 0.95
N SER A 176 -6.69 -15.90 -0.01
CA SER A 176 -5.32 -15.41 -0.16
C SER A 176 -5.11 -14.20 0.74
N VAL A 177 -4.26 -14.34 1.77
CA VAL A 177 -3.95 -13.23 2.68
C VAL A 177 -3.08 -12.20 1.95
N LEU A 178 -3.69 -11.05 1.62
CA LEU A 178 -2.99 -9.92 1.05
C LEU A 178 -2.44 -9.02 2.16
N LEU A 179 -1.11 -8.82 2.13
CA LEU A 179 -0.39 -7.95 3.05
C LEU A 179 0.37 -6.89 2.26
N LEU A 180 0.17 -5.63 2.65
CA LEU A 180 0.85 -4.49 2.06
C LEU A 180 1.56 -3.70 3.16
N ARG A 181 2.86 -3.43 2.98
CA ARG A 181 3.65 -2.64 3.91
C ARG A 181 4.43 -1.57 3.16
N PHE A 182 4.26 -0.32 3.59
CA PHE A 182 5.04 0.81 3.05
C PHE A 182 6.27 1.04 3.92
N SER A 183 7.44 0.74 3.36
CA SER A 183 8.73 0.88 4.04
C SER A 183 8.73 0.17 5.41
N ASP A 184 9.03 0.91 6.48
CA ASP A 184 9.10 0.48 7.87
C ASP A 184 7.79 0.72 8.67
N GLY A 185 6.69 1.04 7.98
CA GLY A 185 5.40 1.36 8.61
C GLY A 185 4.54 0.13 8.97
N PRO A 186 3.31 0.38 9.47
CA PRO A 186 2.36 -0.68 9.81
C PRO A 186 1.97 -1.52 8.58
N VAL A 187 1.63 -2.78 8.84
CA VAL A 187 1.11 -3.69 7.81
C VAL A 187 -0.37 -3.39 7.60
N ILE A 188 -0.76 -3.18 6.34
CA ILE A 188 -2.15 -3.11 5.90
C ILE A 188 -2.50 -4.53 5.45
N SER A 189 -3.51 -5.12 6.07
CA SER A 189 -3.88 -6.51 5.84
C SER A 189 -5.39 -6.66 5.69
N VAL A 190 -5.80 -7.49 4.74
CA VAL A 190 -7.12 -8.10 4.75
C VAL A 190 -6.93 -9.50 5.33
N LEU A 191 -7.15 -9.65 6.64
CA LEU A 191 -7.32 -10.98 7.25
C LEU A 191 -8.82 -11.20 7.40
N ASP A 192 -9.30 -12.31 6.84
CA ASP A 192 -10.61 -12.82 7.19
C ASP A 192 -10.64 -13.09 8.71
N ARG A 193 -11.80 -12.86 9.35
CA ARG A 193 -11.99 -13.10 10.79
C ARG A 193 -12.04 -14.60 11.08
N ASP A 194 -10.91 -15.31 10.93
CA ASP A 194 -10.50 -16.51 11.67
C ASP A 194 -9.26 -17.13 10.98
N PRO A 195 -8.23 -17.57 11.73
CA PRO A 195 -7.03 -18.14 11.11
C PRO A 195 -7.28 -19.60 10.71
N PRO A 196 -6.66 -20.05 9.60
CA PRO A 196 -5.54 -20.96 9.81
C PRO A 196 -4.35 -20.74 8.86
N HIS A 197 -3.17 -20.72 9.47
CA HIS A 197 -1.88 -21.15 8.93
C HIS A 197 -1.66 -21.07 7.40
N THR A 198 -1.24 -19.95 6.80
CA THR A 198 -0.48 -20.02 5.53
C THR A 198 0.44 -18.81 5.30
N ARG A 199 1.54 -19.08 4.58
CA ARG A 199 2.71 -18.24 4.29
C ARG A 199 2.35 -16.84 3.77
N ALA A 200 2.69 -15.84 4.56
CA ALA A 200 2.67 -14.42 4.20
C ALA A 200 3.87 -14.06 3.29
N PHE A 201 3.61 -13.45 2.13
CA PHE A 201 4.65 -12.73 1.37
C PHE A 201 4.74 -11.29 1.88
N ILE A 202 5.95 -10.85 2.22
CA ILE A 202 6.25 -9.48 2.66
C ILE A 202 7.07 -8.80 1.57
N GLY A 203 6.54 -7.75 0.94
CA GLY A 203 7.29 -6.86 0.05
C GLY A 203 7.82 -5.64 0.80
N GLU A 204 9.09 -5.27 0.61
CA GLU A 204 9.69 -4.03 1.11
C GLU A 204 9.86 -3.02 -0.03
N PHE A 205 9.41 -1.78 0.18
CA PHE A 205 9.55 -0.67 -0.78
C PHE A 205 10.46 0.43 -0.22
N ARG A 206 11.43 0.86 -1.04
CA ARG A 206 12.41 1.92 -0.75
C ARG A 206 12.13 3.19 -1.56
#